data_AF-A0A2M8PWS3-F1
#
_entry.id   AF-A0A2M8PWS3-F1
#
_cell.length_a   1.000
_cell.length_b   1.000
_cell.length_c   1.000
_cell.angle_alpha   90.00
_cell.angle_beta   90.00
_cell.angle_gamma   90.00
#
_symmetry.space_group_name_H-M   'P 1'
#
loop_
_entity.id
_entity.type
_entity.pdbx_description
1 polymer ?
#
loop_
_entity_poly.entity_id
_entity_poly.type
_entity_poly.pdbx_seq_one_letter_code
_entity_poly.pdbx_strand_id
1 'polypeptide(L)'
;LLFMALHLAVYFVYAAHLIAFPFDYDQGEGFELNDTILLSQFQSPYRDNAVYPFYASNYPPLYHVILVPFAWLFGAEYWYGRLVSFVTTLITAAAIGYAVQRDTGQRIVALLSGCAFLASNYIYHIGPLFRQHISMIMLETLAVVVIAPLSQSARPRRLILLSLALLLAAGYTKQLAVATVAAVFIWLFLRGVRRAIAWAIPFAAIAGGLFLLIDWSTGGQWWLNIITANVNQYILGQYVGLLAQFVALHGALLLLAGLMLVYELYFDRLSVYSVWFVAAMLNTVLAGKWGAGDSYFATAIAAMCILAGIFAGRTLGNAWRLPRLLAGMQRAMPALSVAVCAAFVLYSAAVIKLPLDMPIFAQIAQLLGLQSNTKFPNFYDSAGWTMGYATLGQIPTAQDIANGWRIVEYAKADPRPILSEEAAFSFRSGKPVVTNPTQLLNLYNNNTAERALYDPAALIAMIEARAFSAVILRREIGQTAIIGFYPPPVLAAIERAYTLHEAIPMNGYEYTVLLPSAERNLP
;
A
#
# COMPACT_ATOMS: atom_id res chain seq x y z
N LEU A 1 -9.36 -7.07 24.05
CA LEU A 1 -8.42 -6.01 24.49
C LEU A 1 -6.98 -6.53 24.57
N LEU A 2 -6.67 -7.56 25.37
CA LEU A 2 -5.30 -8.10 25.47
C LEU A 2 -4.69 -8.50 24.12
N PHE A 3 -5.40 -9.30 23.30
CA PHE A 3 -4.94 -9.63 21.95
C PHE A 3 -4.69 -8.39 21.07
N MET A 4 -5.56 -7.38 21.15
CA MET A 4 -5.39 -6.14 20.39
C MET A 4 -4.18 -5.33 20.86
N ALA A 5 -3.88 -5.35 22.17
CA ALA A 5 -2.68 -4.73 22.72
C ALA A 5 -1.41 -5.47 22.26
N LEU A 6 -1.45 -6.80 22.16
CA LEU A 6 -0.35 -7.58 21.58
C LEU A 6 -0.11 -7.18 20.12
N HIS A 7 -1.14 -7.15 19.29
CA HIS A 7 -1.04 -6.70 17.89
C HIS A 7 -0.44 -5.30 17.77
N LEU A 8 -0.85 -4.39 18.65
CA LEU A 8 -0.31 -3.04 18.70
C LEU A 8 1.19 -3.05 19.04
N ALA A 9 1.59 -3.81 20.07
CA ALA A 9 3.00 -3.93 20.44
C ALA A 9 3.85 -4.47 19.29
N VAL A 10 3.37 -5.52 18.58
CA VAL A 10 4.05 -6.08 17.41
C VAL A 10 4.18 -5.04 16.30
N TYR A 11 3.10 -4.32 15.98
CA TYR A 11 3.12 -3.27 14.96
C TYR A 11 4.12 -2.15 15.29
N PHE A 12 4.16 -1.67 16.52
CA PHE A 12 5.08 -0.61 16.94
C PHE A 12 6.54 -1.07 16.91
N VAL A 13 6.82 -2.30 17.35
CA VAL A 13 8.18 -2.87 17.28
C VAL A 13 8.62 -3.00 15.83
N TYR A 14 7.78 -3.54 14.95
CA TYR A 14 8.04 -3.65 13.52
C TYR A 14 8.30 -2.27 12.89
N ALA A 15 7.41 -1.31 13.10
CA ALA A 15 7.55 0.03 12.57
C ALA A 15 8.84 0.72 13.04
N ALA A 16 9.22 0.58 14.32
CA ALA A 16 10.45 1.17 14.85
C ALA A 16 11.71 0.62 14.17
N HIS A 17 11.79 -0.70 13.96
CA HIS A 17 12.92 -1.33 13.27
C HIS A 17 12.94 -0.97 11.79
N LEU A 18 11.77 -0.94 11.15
CA LEU A 18 11.65 -0.60 9.74
C LEU A 18 12.04 0.87 9.48
N ILE A 19 11.61 1.81 10.33
CA ILE A 19 11.98 3.22 10.21
C ILE A 19 13.51 3.39 10.27
N ALA A 20 14.21 2.59 11.08
CA ALA A 20 15.66 2.63 11.21
C ALA A 20 16.43 1.92 10.08
N PHE A 21 15.78 1.06 9.30
CA PHE A 21 16.45 0.28 8.25
C PHE A 21 16.87 1.19 7.08
N PRO A 22 18.15 1.20 6.65
CA PRO A 22 18.64 2.23 5.74
C PRO A 22 18.48 1.93 4.24
N PHE A 23 17.95 0.76 3.87
CA PHE A 23 17.76 0.30 2.49
C PHE A 23 16.27 0.12 2.16
N ASP A 24 15.95 -0.10 0.89
CA ASP A 24 14.63 -0.56 0.44
C ASP A 24 14.25 -1.83 1.21
N TYR A 25 13.07 -1.84 1.82
CA TYR A 25 12.52 -3.00 2.51
C TYR A 25 11.47 -3.69 1.64
N ASP A 26 10.62 -2.90 0.98
CA ASP A 26 9.73 -3.35 -0.09
C ASP A 26 10.17 -2.75 -1.43
N GLN A 27 9.80 -3.45 -2.50
CA GLN A 27 10.02 -2.97 -3.85
C GLN A 27 9.38 -1.59 -4.07
N GLY A 28 10.22 -0.63 -4.43
CA GLY A 28 9.80 0.67 -4.91
C GLY A 28 9.85 1.79 -3.87
N GLU A 29 10.16 1.51 -2.59
CA GLU A 29 10.37 2.58 -1.61
C GLU A 29 11.41 3.60 -2.05
N GLY A 30 12.51 3.14 -2.64
CA GLY A 30 13.56 3.99 -3.15
C GLY A 30 13.14 4.82 -4.36
N PHE A 31 12.18 4.35 -5.17
CA PHE A 31 11.65 5.15 -6.28
C PHE A 31 10.69 6.22 -5.76
N GLU A 32 9.90 5.95 -4.71
CA GLU A 32 9.11 6.99 -4.03
C GLU A 32 10.02 8.06 -3.39
N LEU A 33 11.17 7.64 -2.84
CA LEU A 33 12.20 8.56 -2.37
C LEU A 33 12.79 9.38 -3.53
N ASN A 34 13.11 8.75 -4.66
CA ASN A 34 13.62 9.45 -5.84
C ASN A 34 12.64 10.50 -6.38
N ASP A 35 11.35 10.18 -6.45
CA ASP A 35 10.31 11.14 -6.83
C ASP A 35 10.29 12.35 -5.88
N THR A 36 10.41 12.10 -4.58
CA THR A 36 10.50 13.15 -3.57
C THR A 36 11.74 14.03 -3.79
N ILE A 37 12.89 13.43 -4.09
CA ILE A 37 14.14 14.16 -4.34
C ILE A 37 14.06 14.99 -5.63
N LEU A 38 13.54 14.42 -6.71
CA LEU A 38 13.35 15.16 -7.97
C LEU A 38 12.44 16.38 -7.77
N LEU A 39 11.31 16.19 -7.07
CA LEU A 39 10.38 17.28 -6.78
C LEU A 39 10.99 18.32 -5.83
N SER A 40 11.80 17.91 -4.86
CA SER A 40 12.54 18.83 -3.98
C SER A 40 13.52 19.74 -4.72
N GLN A 41 13.94 19.33 -5.92
CA GLN A 41 14.81 20.04 -6.84
C GLN A 41 14.04 20.74 -7.98
N PHE A 42 12.71 20.83 -7.87
CA PHE A 42 11.82 21.39 -8.89
C PHE A 42 11.90 20.67 -10.25
N GLN A 43 12.25 19.39 -10.25
CA GLN A 43 12.28 18.56 -11.44
C GLN A 43 11.05 17.65 -11.50
N SER A 44 10.48 17.49 -12.70
CA SER A 44 9.39 16.54 -12.92
C SER A 44 9.89 15.10 -12.77
N PRO A 45 9.20 14.23 -12.02
CA PRO A 45 9.47 12.79 -12.03
C PRO A 45 8.79 12.09 -13.23
N TYR A 46 7.95 12.78 -14.00
CA TYR A 46 7.33 12.26 -15.22
C TYR A 46 8.17 12.70 -16.42
N ARG A 47 8.97 11.78 -16.95
CA ARG A 47 9.95 12.00 -18.03
C ARG A 47 9.82 10.90 -19.08
N ASP A 48 10.51 11.10 -20.19
CA ASP A 48 10.67 10.05 -21.19
C ASP A 48 11.52 8.90 -20.64
N ASN A 49 10.94 7.70 -20.66
CA ASN A 49 11.58 6.47 -20.18
C ASN A 49 12.68 5.97 -21.12
N ALA A 50 12.71 6.39 -22.38
CA ALA A 50 13.72 5.99 -23.37
C ALA A 50 14.99 6.85 -23.31
N VAL A 51 15.00 7.91 -22.50
CA VAL A 51 16.12 8.85 -22.39
C VAL A 51 16.78 8.72 -21.02
N TYR A 52 18.12 8.67 -20.97
CA TYR A 52 18.87 8.62 -19.71
C TYR A 52 18.39 9.72 -18.74
N PRO A 53 18.06 9.40 -17.48
CA PRO A 53 18.38 8.17 -16.75
C PRO A 53 17.35 7.04 -16.85
N PHE A 54 16.48 7.03 -17.87
CA PHE A 54 15.45 6.01 -18.15
C PHE A 54 14.43 5.84 -17.02
N TYR A 55 14.08 6.95 -16.36
CA TYR A 55 13.28 6.96 -15.15
C TYR A 55 12.00 7.78 -15.35
N ALA A 56 10.88 7.21 -14.92
CA ALA A 56 9.67 7.94 -14.63
C ALA A 56 8.91 7.37 -13.44
N SER A 57 8.16 8.24 -12.75
CA SER A 57 7.22 7.83 -11.70
C SER A 57 5.95 7.24 -12.28
N ASN A 58 5.45 6.19 -11.65
CA ASN A 58 4.19 5.54 -11.97
C ASN A 58 3.05 5.93 -11.02
N TYR A 59 3.27 6.91 -10.14
CA TYR A 59 2.30 7.34 -9.14
C TYR A 59 2.06 8.84 -9.13
N PRO A 60 0.86 9.28 -8.70
CA PRO A 60 0.57 10.70 -8.52
C PRO A 60 1.46 11.39 -7.47
N PRO A 61 1.67 12.72 -7.55
CA PRO A 61 2.79 13.38 -6.90
C PRO A 61 2.54 13.79 -5.45
N LEU A 62 1.30 13.78 -4.95
CA LEU A 62 0.98 14.45 -3.69
C LEU A 62 1.71 13.85 -2.49
N TYR A 63 1.85 12.51 -2.45
CA TYR A 63 2.59 11.83 -1.40
C TYR A 63 4.03 12.36 -1.32
N HIS A 64 4.71 12.43 -2.47
CA HIS A 64 6.08 12.91 -2.56
C HIS A 64 6.19 14.40 -2.23
N VAL A 65 5.27 15.23 -2.70
CA VAL A 65 5.23 16.67 -2.42
C VAL A 65 5.13 16.94 -0.91
N ILE A 66 4.33 16.16 -0.17
CA ILE A 66 4.21 16.28 1.28
C ILE A 66 5.54 15.97 1.99
N LEU A 67 6.39 15.13 1.38
CA LEU A 67 7.67 14.72 1.94
C LEU A 67 8.84 15.64 1.57
N VAL A 68 8.68 16.54 0.58
CA VAL A 68 9.72 17.48 0.14
C VAL A 68 10.35 18.29 1.29
N PRO A 69 9.60 18.84 2.27
CA PRO A 69 10.22 19.54 3.39
C PRO A 69 11.20 18.69 4.20
N PHE A 70 10.95 17.38 4.31
CA PHE A 70 11.87 16.46 4.98
C PHE A 70 13.12 16.20 4.14
N ALA A 71 12.97 16.06 2.82
CA ALA A 71 14.11 15.94 1.92
C ALA A 71 15.04 17.17 1.98
N TRP A 72 14.50 18.38 2.10
CA TRP A 72 15.31 19.59 2.28
C TRP A 72 16.08 19.62 3.61
N LEU A 73 15.51 19.07 4.68
CA LEU A 73 16.10 19.07 6.01
C LEU A 73 17.10 17.91 6.22
N PHE A 74 16.83 16.75 5.62
CA PHE A 74 17.51 15.50 5.95
C PHE A 74 18.17 14.82 4.75
N GLY A 75 17.97 15.32 3.52
CA GLY A 75 18.46 14.68 2.30
C GLY A 75 17.66 13.44 1.92
N ALA A 76 18.28 12.55 1.13
CA ALA A 76 17.65 11.33 0.62
C ALA A 76 17.65 10.20 1.66
N GLU A 77 16.68 10.25 2.58
CA GLU A 77 16.58 9.29 3.70
C GLU A 77 15.23 8.56 3.73
N TYR A 78 15.27 7.26 4.07
CA TYR A 78 14.07 6.41 4.08
C TYR A 78 13.17 6.64 5.30
N TRP A 79 13.77 7.01 6.44
CA TRP A 79 13.10 7.02 7.73
C TRP A 79 11.89 7.96 7.75
N TYR A 80 11.94 9.10 7.06
CA TYR A 80 10.86 10.09 7.12
C TYR A 80 9.62 9.64 6.34
N GLY A 81 9.79 8.97 5.20
CA GLY A 81 8.64 8.45 4.45
C GLY A 81 7.97 7.32 5.22
N ARG A 82 8.76 6.46 5.85
CA ARG A 82 8.26 5.40 6.76
C ARG A 82 7.58 5.94 8.00
N LEU A 83 8.13 6.99 8.61
CA LEU A 83 7.52 7.67 9.75
C LEU A 83 6.19 8.32 9.37
N VAL A 84 6.12 9.03 8.24
CA VAL A 84 4.88 9.63 7.75
C VAL A 84 3.83 8.54 7.48
N SER A 85 4.19 7.45 6.82
CA SER A 85 3.28 6.32 6.59
C SER A 85 2.80 5.70 7.90
N PHE A 86 3.68 5.48 8.87
CA PHE A 86 3.32 5.02 10.22
C PHE A 86 2.31 5.96 10.89
N VAL A 87 2.58 7.27 10.89
CA VAL A 87 1.67 8.28 11.46
C VAL A 87 0.32 8.29 10.73
N THR A 88 0.31 8.21 9.40
CA THR A 88 -0.94 8.18 8.62
C THR A 88 -1.78 6.92 8.90
N THR A 89 -1.12 5.80 9.19
CA THR A 89 -1.78 4.56 9.64
C THR A 89 -2.47 4.77 10.99
N LEU A 90 -1.79 5.41 11.95
CA LEU A 90 -2.37 5.74 13.25
C LEU A 90 -3.53 6.75 13.15
N ILE A 91 -3.42 7.76 12.27
CA ILE A 91 -4.50 8.72 12.00
C ILE A 91 -5.71 7.99 11.43
N THR A 92 -5.51 7.03 10.52
CA THR A 92 -6.59 6.20 9.97
C THR A 92 -7.30 5.40 11.07
N ALA A 93 -6.54 4.71 11.93
CA ALA A 93 -7.09 3.97 13.07
C ALA A 93 -7.86 4.89 14.03
N ALA A 94 -7.35 6.09 14.31
CA ALA A 94 -8.01 7.08 15.14
C ALA A 94 -9.30 7.61 14.49
N ALA A 95 -9.31 7.84 13.17
CA ALA A 95 -10.50 8.25 12.43
C ALA A 95 -11.59 7.17 12.44
N ILE A 96 -11.21 5.89 12.30
CA ILE A 96 -12.10 4.74 12.45
C ILE A 96 -12.71 4.71 13.86
N GLY A 97 -11.87 4.82 14.90
CA GLY A 97 -12.35 4.86 16.28
C GLY A 97 -13.26 6.04 16.55
N TYR A 98 -12.92 7.23 16.06
CA TYR A 98 -13.75 8.43 16.18
C TYR A 98 -15.12 8.26 15.50
N ALA A 99 -15.18 7.66 14.31
CA ALA A 99 -16.43 7.36 13.62
C ALA A 99 -17.34 6.48 14.48
N VAL A 100 -16.79 5.38 15.01
CA VAL A 100 -17.53 4.44 15.85
C VAL A 100 -17.96 5.09 17.18
N GLN A 101 -17.09 5.87 17.82
CA GLN A 101 -17.41 6.59 19.06
C GLN A 101 -18.54 7.60 18.84
N ARG A 102 -18.51 8.35 17.74
CA ARG A 102 -19.54 9.35 17.43
C ARG A 102 -20.89 8.70 17.20
N ASP A 103 -20.91 7.58 16.49
CA ASP A 103 -22.17 6.93 16.07
C ASP A 103 -22.77 6.02 17.14
N THR A 104 -21.98 5.55 18.11
CA THR A 104 -22.44 4.58 19.12
C THR A 104 -22.30 5.05 20.57
N GLY A 105 -21.42 6.02 20.86
CA GLY A 105 -21.07 6.41 22.22
C GLY A 105 -20.12 5.43 22.95
N GLN A 106 -19.80 4.27 22.36
CA GLN A 106 -19.10 3.17 23.03
C GLN A 106 -17.57 3.26 22.88
N ARG A 107 -16.89 3.77 23.91
CA ARG A 107 -15.43 4.03 23.89
C ARG A 107 -14.57 2.79 23.67
N ILE A 108 -14.93 1.68 24.31
CA ILE A 108 -14.16 0.43 24.19
C ILE A 108 -14.29 -0.14 22.78
N VAL A 109 -15.49 -0.10 22.19
CA VAL A 109 -15.73 -0.58 20.83
C VAL A 109 -15.01 0.31 19.82
N ALA A 110 -15.04 1.63 20.02
CA ALA A 110 -14.28 2.58 19.21
C ALA A 110 -12.77 2.27 19.22
N LEU A 111 -12.19 2.03 20.40
CA LEU A 111 -10.79 1.62 20.53
C LEU A 111 -10.54 0.29 19.81
N LEU A 112 -11.39 -0.72 20.02
CA LEU A 112 -11.26 -2.02 19.36
C LEU A 112 -11.33 -1.93 17.84
N SER A 113 -12.19 -1.08 17.28
CA SER A 113 -12.30 -0.87 15.83
C SER A 113 -11.05 -0.22 15.23
N GLY A 114 -10.48 0.78 15.90
CA GLY A 114 -9.21 1.37 15.49
C GLY A 114 -8.05 0.38 15.59
N CYS A 115 -7.96 -0.36 16.70
CA CYS A 115 -6.96 -1.41 16.87
C CYS A 115 -7.13 -2.57 15.87
N ALA A 116 -8.36 -2.93 15.49
CA ALA A 116 -8.62 -3.96 14.51
C ALA A 116 -8.00 -3.60 13.14
N PHE A 117 -8.06 -2.34 12.73
CA PHE A 117 -7.39 -1.89 11.51
C PHE A 117 -5.88 -2.12 11.57
N LEU A 118 -5.22 -1.72 12.67
CA LEU A 118 -3.78 -1.94 12.88
C LEU A 118 -3.41 -3.43 13.00
N ALA A 119 -4.34 -4.25 13.52
CA ALA A 119 -4.16 -5.68 13.71
C ALA A 119 -4.29 -6.49 12.41
N SER A 120 -4.76 -5.93 11.30
CA SER A 120 -4.79 -6.64 10.01
C SER A 120 -3.38 -6.97 9.52
N ASN A 121 -3.13 -8.19 9.01
CA ASN A 121 -1.84 -8.57 8.42
C ASN A 121 -1.48 -7.66 7.23
N TYR A 122 -2.49 -7.27 6.43
CA TYR A 122 -2.28 -6.43 5.25
C TYR A 122 -1.84 -5.02 5.67
N ILE A 123 -2.52 -4.43 6.67
CA ILE A 123 -2.16 -3.11 7.21
C ILE A 123 -0.82 -3.14 7.93
N TYR A 124 -0.52 -4.24 8.63
CA TYR A 124 0.77 -4.43 9.29
C TYR A 124 1.92 -4.38 8.29
N HIS A 125 1.82 -5.05 7.14
CA HIS A 125 2.88 -5.05 6.12
C HIS A 125 3.10 -3.67 5.51
N ILE A 126 2.02 -3.01 5.08
CA ILE A 126 2.14 -1.78 4.28
C ILE A 126 2.22 -0.51 5.11
N GLY A 127 1.74 -0.55 6.36
CA GLY A 127 1.51 0.64 7.18
C GLY A 127 2.74 1.54 7.37
N PRO A 128 3.92 1.00 7.69
CA PRO A 128 5.11 1.81 7.89
C PRO A 128 6.04 1.88 6.66
N LEU A 129 5.66 1.34 5.50
CA LEU A 129 6.48 1.42 4.29
C LEU A 129 6.51 2.86 3.74
N PHE A 130 7.61 3.27 3.12
CA PHE A 130 7.71 4.48 2.32
C PHE A 130 6.93 4.30 1.02
N ARG A 131 5.60 4.27 1.14
CA ARG A 131 4.66 4.03 0.05
C ARG A 131 3.41 4.89 0.26
N GLN A 132 2.98 5.53 -0.81
CA GLN A 132 1.78 6.36 -0.92
C GLN A 132 0.44 5.68 -0.55
N HIS A 133 0.33 4.34 -0.63
CA HIS A 133 -0.96 3.64 -0.50
C HIS A 133 -1.67 3.94 0.84
N ILE A 134 -0.96 3.87 1.97
CA ILE A 134 -1.60 4.07 3.28
C ILE A 134 -2.00 5.54 3.53
N SER A 135 -1.27 6.49 2.95
CA SER A 135 -1.63 7.91 2.96
C SER A 135 -2.91 8.19 2.17
N MET A 136 -3.13 7.49 1.05
CA MET A 136 -4.40 7.56 0.32
C MET A 136 -5.56 7.12 1.22
N ILE A 137 -5.43 5.98 1.90
CA ILE A 137 -6.49 5.42 2.76
C ILE A 137 -6.80 6.36 3.93
N MET A 138 -5.78 7.00 4.51
CA MET A 138 -5.98 8.02 5.54
C MET A 138 -6.87 9.15 5.02
N LEU A 139 -6.56 9.70 3.83
CA LEU A 139 -7.34 10.78 3.22
C LEU A 139 -8.77 10.35 2.86
N GLU A 140 -8.95 9.14 2.32
CA GLU A 140 -10.27 8.54 2.05
C GLU A 140 -11.09 8.40 3.33
N THR A 141 -10.51 7.81 4.37
CA THR A 141 -11.17 7.57 5.65
C THR A 141 -11.59 8.89 6.28
N LEU A 142 -10.69 9.88 6.33
CA LEU A 142 -11.00 11.22 6.84
C LEU A 142 -12.11 11.87 6.02
N ALA A 143 -12.09 11.77 4.69
CA ALA A 143 -13.14 12.34 3.84
C ALA A 143 -14.53 11.76 4.14
N VAL A 144 -14.61 10.43 4.33
CA VAL A 144 -15.85 9.72 4.64
C VAL A 144 -16.32 10.05 6.07
N VAL A 145 -15.41 10.08 7.04
CA VAL A 145 -15.73 10.40 8.44
C VAL A 145 -16.18 11.86 8.61
N VAL A 146 -15.58 12.80 7.87
CA VAL A 146 -15.96 14.22 7.85
C VAL A 146 -17.35 14.43 7.27
N ILE A 147 -17.71 13.71 6.20
CA ILE A 147 -19.00 13.94 5.51
C ILE A 147 -20.17 13.17 6.14
N ALA A 148 -19.90 12.09 6.89
CA ALA A 148 -20.94 11.28 7.52
C ALA A 148 -22.05 12.04 8.29
N PRO A 149 -21.78 13.10 9.09
CA PRO A 149 -22.83 13.83 9.82
C PRO A 149 -23.57 14.89 8.97
N LEU A 150 -23.44 14.87 7.63
CA LEU A 150 -23.99 15.90 6.73
C LEU A 150 -25.47 16.22 6.99
N SER A 151 -26.30 15.19 7.21
CA SER A 151 -27.74 15.33 7.40
C SER A 151 -28.12 16.05 8.70
N GLN A 152 -27.20 16.14 9.67
CA GLN A 152 -27.43 16.74 10.98
C GLN A 152 -26.65 18.07 11.14
N SER A 153 -25.83 18.44 10.16
CA SER A 153 -24.92 19.58 10.27
C SER A 153 -25.59 20.90 9.93
N ALA A 154 -25.34 21.92 10.77
CA ALA A 154 -25.68 23.31 10.47
C ALA A 154 -24.82 23.93 9.34
N ARG A 155 -23.69 23.29 8.97
CA ARG A 155 -22.75 23.79 7.95
C ARG A 155 -22.45 22.73 6.87
N PRO A 156 -23.46 22.26 6.13
CA PRO A 156 -23.31 21.12 5.22
C PRO A 156 -22.32 21.40 4.08
N ARG A 157 -22.28 22.64 3.56
CA ARG A 157 -21.34 23.03 2.49
C ARG A 157 -19.88 22.88 2.89
N ARG A 158 -19.54 23.20 4.15
CA ARG A 158 -18.16 23.09 4.67
C ARG A 158 -17.72 21.63 4.77
N LEU A 159 -18.60 20.73 5.21
CA LEU A 159 -18.30 19.30 5.29
C LEU A 159 -18.11 18.69 3.89
N ILE A 160 -18.95 19.07 2.93
CA ILE A 160 -18.79 18.63 1.53
C ILE A 160 -17.47 19.14 0.97
N LEU A 161 -17.17 20.44 1.10
CA LEU A 161 -15.93 21.02 0.60
C LEU A 161 -14.70 20.33 1.19
N LEU A 162 -14.65 20.13 2.51
CA LEU A 162 -13.53 19.47 3.17
C LEU A 162 -13.39 18.01 2.74
N SER A 163 -14.50 17.27 2.66
CA SER A 163 -14.51 15.89 2.17
C SER A 163 -13.99 15.80 0.73
N LEU A 164 -14.48 16.65 -0.17
CA LEU A 164 -14.03 16.67 -1.57
C LEU A 164 -12.56 17.11 -1.70
N ALA A 165 -12.09 18.06 -0.89
CA ALA A 165 -10.66 18.42 -0.88
C ALA A 165 -9.78 17.24 -0.46
N LEU A 166 -10.21 16.47 0.55
CA LEU A 166 -9.52 15.25 0.99
C LEU A 166 -9.57 14.15 -0.08
N LEU A 167 -10.68 13.98 -0.80
CA LEU A 167 -10.77 13.01 -1.91
C LEU A 167 -9.94 13.41 -3.13
N LEU A 168 -9.87 14.71 -3.42
CA LEU A 168 -8.96 15.24 -4.44
C LEU A 168 -7.51 14.90 -4.06
N ALA A 169 -7.14 15.17 -2.82
CA ALA A 169 -5.82 14.81 -2.29
C ALA A 169 -5.57 13.29 -2.36
N ALA A 170 -6.55 12.45 -2.01
CA ALA A 170 -6.44 11.00 -2.10
C ALA A 170 -6.20 10.54 -3.56
N GLY A 171 -6.94 11.08 -4.53
CA GLY A 171 -6.76 10.78 -5.95
C GLY A 171 -5.38 11.17 -6.49
N TYR A 172 -4.84 12.29 -6.03
CA TYR A 172 -3.48 12.75 -6.34
C TYR A 172 -2.39 12.14 -5.46
N THR A 173 -2.76 11.22 -4.56
CA THR A 173 -1.84 10.33 -3.83
C THR A 173 -1.76 8.98 -4.55
N LYS A 174 -2.92 8.41 -4.94
CA LYS A 174 -3.01 7.18 -5.73
C LYS A 174 -4.37 7.08 -6.42
N GLN A 175 -4.40 6.69 -7.70
CA GLN A 175 -5.63 6.66 -8.51
C GLN A 175 -6.74 5.75 -7.98
N LEU A 176 -6.38 4.78 -7.12
CA LEU A 176 -7.32 3.83 -6.53
C LEU A 176 -8.43 4.52 -5.71
N ALA A 177 -8.21 5.76 -5.27
CA ALA A 177 -9.18 6.58 -4.54
C ALA A 177 -10.47 6.90 -5.31
N VAL A 178 -10.48 6.66 -6.63
CA VAL A 178 -11.67 6.86 -7.47
C VAL A 178 -12.89 6.08 -6.96
N ALA A 179 -12.69 4.91 -6.33
CA ALA A 179 -13.78 4.13 -5.75
C ALA A 179 -14.44 4.87 -4.57
N THR A 180 -13.64 5.52 -3.72
CA THR A 180 -14.16 6.33 -2.61
C THR A 180 -14.82 7.61 -3.12
N VAL A 181 -14.28 8.25 -4.16
CA VAL A 181 -14.94 9.37 -4.86
C VAL A 181 -16.34 8.94 -5.33
N ALA A 182 -16.42 7.82 -6.04
CA ALA A 182 -17.69 7.27 -6.52
C ALA A 182 -18.65 7.00 -5.35
N ALA A 183 -18.19 6.38 -4.27
CA ALA A 183 -19.02 6.10 -3.09
C ALA A 183 -19.61 7.37 -2.47
N VAL A 184 -18.81 8.42 -2.30
CA VAL A 184 -19.26 9.70 -1.72
C VAL A 184 -20.28 10.37 -2.64
N PHE A 185 -20.08 10.37 -3.96
CA PHE A 185 -21.05 10.95 -4.90
C PHE A 185 -22.33 10.11 -5.04
N ILE A 186 -22.24 8.78 -5.03
CA ILE A 186 -23.41 7.89 -4.98
C ILE A 186 -24.21 8.19 -3.71
N TRP A 187 -23.55 8.28 -2.56
CA TRP A 187 -24.24 8.61 -1.32
C TRP A 187 -24.84 10.03 -1.35
N LEU A 188 -24.12 11.04 -1.85
CA LEU A 188 -24.68 12.39 -2.03
C LEU A 188 -25.90 12.39 -2.96
N PHE A 189 -25.88 11.57 -4.01
CA PHE A 189 -27.00 11.40 -4.95
C PHE A 189 -28.22 10.83 -4.23
N LEU A 190 -28.03 9.78 -3.41
CA LEU A 190 -29.07 9.21 -2.55
C LEU A 190 -29.64 10.22 -1.53
N ARG A 191 -28.84 11.23 -1.12
CA ARG A 191 -29.30 12.33 -0.24
C ARG A 191 -29.88 13.54 -0.98
N GLY A 192 -29.69 13.64 -2.29
CA GLY A 192 -30.24 14.71 -3.11
C GLY A 192 -29.49 14.92 -4.42
N VAL A 193 -30.14 14.56 -5.53
CA VAL A 193 -29.60 14.62 -6.91
C VAL A 193 -29.02 15.99 -7.27
N ARG A 194 -29.76 17.08 -7.04
CA ARG A 194 -29.30 18.44 -7.37
C ARG A 194 -28.00 18.81 -6.66
N ARG A 195 -27.87 18.40 -5.39
CA ARG A 195 -26.66 18.63 -4.60
C ARG A 195 -25.49 17.81 -5.14
N ALA A 196 -25.72 16.53 -5.43
CA ALA A 196 -24.68 15.66 -5.99
C ALA A 196 -24.12 16.24 -7.29
N ILE A 197 -25.00 16.63 -8.23
CA ILE A 197 -24.60 17.23 -9.52
C ILE A 197 -23.86 18.56 -9.31
N ALA A 198 -24.38 19.44 -8.46
CA ALA A 198 -23.78 20.76 -8.20
C ALA A 198 -22.36 20.69 -7.63
N TRP A 199 -22.01 19.61 -6.93
CA TRP A 199 -20.65 19.39 -6.41
C TRP A 199 -19.79 18.49 -7.31
N ALA A 200 -20.41 17.59 -8.08
CA ALA A 200 -19.70 16.71 -9.01
C ALA A 200 -19.07 17.49 -10.16
N ILE A 201 -19.79 18.46 -10.73
CA ILE A 201 -19.30 19.28 -11.85
C ILE A 201 -18.01 20.04 -11.48
N PRO A 202 -17.97 20.89 -10.43
CA PRO A 202 -16.75 21.61 -10.08
C PRO A 202 -15.64 20.67 -9.60
N PHE A 203 -15.97 19.58 -8.90
CA PHE A 203 -14.98 18.58 -8.50
C PHE A 203 -14.32 17.93 -9.73
N ALA A 204 -15.10 17.48 -10.70
CA ALA A 204 -14.60 16.89 -11.94
C ALA A 204 -13.80 17.91 -12.77
N ALA A 205 -14.25 19.16 -12.85
CA ALA A 205 -13.53 20.23 -13.54
C ALA A 205 -12.16 20.51 -12.90
N ILE A 206 -12.07 20.55 -11.57
CA ILE A 206 -10.80 20.77 -10.87
C ILE A 206 -9.90 19.54 -10.99
N ALA A 207 -10.43 18.35 -10.71
CA ALA A 207 -9.66 17.10 -10.77
C ALA A 207 -9.15 16.83 -12.19
N GLY A 208 -10.02 16.93 -13.20
CA GLY A 208 -9.66 16.75 -14.60
C GLY A 208 -8.78 17.88 -15.13
N GLY A 209 -9.04 19.13 -14.74
CA GLY A 209 -8.23 20.28 -15.13
C GLY A 209 -6.79 20.18 -14.62
N LEU A 210 -6.60 19.80 -13.36
CA LEU A 210 -5.26 19.52 -12.81
C LEU A 210 -4.57 18.37 -13.54
N PHE A 211 -5.32 17.30 -13.86
CA PHE A 211 -4.78 16.14 -14.54
C PHE A 211 -4.27 16.51 -15.94
N LEU A 212 -5.09 17.24 -16.71
CA LEU A 212 -4.73 17.73 -18.04
C LEU A 212 -3.59 18.76 -18.00
N LEU A 213 -3.55 19.60 -16.95
CA LEU A 213 -2.48 20.57 -16.76
C LEU A 213 -1.13 19.88 -16.55
N ILE A 214 -1.08 18.85 -15.69
CA ILE A 214 0.14 18.07 -15.46
C ILE A 214 0.55 17.34 -16.74
N ASP A 215 -0.41 16.73 -17.43
CA ASP A 215 -0.14 16.04 -18.70
C ASP A 215 0.45 16.94 -19.77
N TRP A 216 -0.17 18.10 -19.97
CA TRP A 216 0.33 19.11 -20.89
C TRP A 216 1.73 19.59 -20.50
N SER A 217 1.97 19.85 -19.21
CA SER A 217 3.29 20.30 -18.72
C SER A 217 4.41 19.26 -18.85
N THR A 218 4.06 17.98 -18.99
CA THR A 218 5.00 16.86 -19.09
C THR A 218 5.10 16.31 -20.52
N GLY A 219 4.46 16.95 -21.50
CA GLY A 219 4.46 16.49 -22.88
C GLY A 219 3.82 15.11 -23.07
N GLY A 220 2.81 14.78 -22.25
CA GLY A 220 2.11 13.48 -22.28
C GLY A 220 2.77 12.36 -21.46
N GLN A 221 3.93 12.62 -20.82
CA GLN A 221 4.62 11.62 -20.02
C GLN A 221 3.84 11.24 -18.75
N TRP A 222 3.04 12.15 -18.20
CA TRP A 222 2.12 11.84 -17.10
C TRP A 222 1.08 10.78 -17.49
N TRP A 223 0.36 10.96 -18.62
CA TRP A 223 -0.62 9.98 -19.09
C TRP A 223 0.03 8.62 -19.39
N LEU A 224 1.18 8.63 -20.06
CA LEU A 224 1.92 7.42 -20.39
C LEU A 224 2.23 6.62 -19.12
N ASN A 225 2.80 7.29 -18.12
CA ASN A 225 3.35 6.61 -16.96
C ASN A 225 2.31 6.22 -15.90
N ILE A 226 1.28 7.04 -15.68
CA ILE A 226 0.29 6.78 -14.63
C ILE A 226 -0.89 5.97 -15.15
N ILE A 227 -1.31 6.18 -16.40
CA ILE A 227 -2.45 5.47 -16.97
C ILE A 227 -1.98 4.30 -17.81
N THR A 228 -1.23 4.57 -18.88
CA THR A 228 -0.95 3.56 -19.93
C THR A 228 -0.07 2.43 -19.40
N ALA A 229 0.96 2.74 -18.62
CA ALA A 229 1.83 1.75 -18.00
C ALA A 229 1.14 0.89 -16.93
N ASN A 230 0.01 1.34 -16.37
CA ASN A 230 -0.73 0.59 -15.34
C ASN A 230 -1.88 -0.26 -15.90
N VAL A 231 -2.03 -0.32 -17.24
CA VAL A 231 -2.95 -1.24 -17.91
C VAL A 231 -2.29 -2.63 -17.99
N ASN A 232 -2.21 -3.30 -16.85
CA ASN A 232 -1.50 -4.56 -16.72
C ASN A 232 -2.42 -5.78 -16.88
N GLN A 233 -1.81 -6.93 -17.19
CA GLN A 233 -2.48 -8.23 -17.26
C GLN A 233 -3.25 -8.54 -15.96
N TYR A 234 -4.43 -9.12 -16.12
CA TYR A 234 -5.22 -9.63 -14.99
C TYR A 234 -4.90 -11.10 -14.72
N ILE A 235 -4.61 -11.41 -13.46
CA ILE A 235 -4.21 -12.72 -12.96
C ILE A 235 -5.31 -13.22 -12.02
N LEU A 236 -6.19 -14.07 -12.55
CA LEU A 236 -7.37 -14.54 -11.80
C LEU A 236 -6.99 -15.32 -10.53
N GLY A 237 -5.95 -16.16 -10.61
CA GLY A 237 -5.47 -16.95 -9.47
C GLY A 237 -5.01 -16.08 -8.30
N GLN A 238 -4.34 -14.96 -8.58
CA GLN A 238 -3.94 -13.97 -7.58
C GLN A 238 -5.16 -13.36 -6.87
N TYR A 239 -6.16 -12.89 -7.62
CA TYR A 239 -7.36 -12.33 -7.01
C TYR A 239 -8.12 -13.34 -6.14
N VAL A 240 -8.33 -14.55 -6.65
CA VAL A 240 -9.04 -15.60 -5.92
C VAL A 240 -8.30 -15.99 -4.64
N GLY A 241 -6.97 -16.13 -4.73
CA GLY A 241 -6.11 -16.40 -3.58
C GLY A 241 -6.18 -15.31 -2.51
N LEU A 242 -6.00 -14.04 -2.92
CA LEU A 242 -6.09 -12.89 -2.01
C LEU A 242 -7.49 -12.70 -1.41
N LEU A 243 -8.56 -12.98 -2.17
CA LEU A 243 -9.92 -12.89 -1.67
C LEU A 243 -10.20 -13.99 -0.62
N ALA A 244 -9.76 -15.22 -0.89
CA ALA A 244 -9.88 -16.32 0.07
C ALA A 244 -9.09 -16.03 1.35
N GLN A 245 -7.86 -15.54 1.22
CA GLN A 245 -7.02 -15.10 2.34
C GLN A 245 -7.69 -13.95 3.12
N PHE A 246 -8.23 -12.94 2.43
CA PHE A 246 -8.94 -11.82 3.06
C PHE A 246 -10.14 -12.31 3.88
N VAL A 247 -10.97 -13.21 3.32
CA VAL A 247 -12.13 -13.78 4.02
C VAL A 247 -11.68 -14.63 5.22
N ALA A 248 -10.62 -15.42 5.09
CA ALA A 248 -10.09 -16.23 6.19
C ALA A 248 -9.61 -15.35 7.36
N LEU A 249 -8.90 -14.26 7.07
CA LEU A 249 -8.35 -13.34 8.06
C LEU A 249 -9.41 -12.42 8.69
N HIS A 250 -10.35 -11.92 7.89
CA HIS A 250 -11.26 -10.84 8.27
C HIS A 250 -12.72 -11.28 8.43
N GLY A 251 -13.04 -12.56 8.16
CA GLY A 251 -14.41 -13.09 8.07
C GLY A 251 -15.31 -12.76 9.27
N ALA A 252 -14.75 -12.79 10.48
CA ALA A 252 -15.50 -12.46 11.70
C ALA A 252 -16.00 -11.00 11.72
N LEU A 253 -15.16 -10.03 11.33
CA LEU A 253 -15.57 -8.63 11.24
C LEU A 253 -16.34 -8.33 9.94
N LEU A 254 -16.01 -9.05 8.86
CA LEU A 254 -16.73 -8.97 7.59
C LEU A 254 -18.20 -9.34 7.76
N LEU A 255 -18.49 -10.38 8.56
CA LEU A 255 -19.85 -10.76 8.92
C LEU A 255 -20.59 -9.62 9.63
N LEU A 256 -19.98 -8.98 10.64
CA LEU A 256 -20.61 -7.87 11.36
C LEU A 256 -20.86 -6.67 10.45
N ALA A 257 -19.89 -6.34 9.57
CA ALA A 257 -20.04 -5.27 8.58
C ALA A 257 -21.18 -5.58 7.59
N GLY A 258 -21.27 -6.82 7.11
CA GLY A 258 -22.35 -7.28 6.23
C GLY A 258 -23.72 -7.23 6.90
N LEU A 259 -23.82 -7.65 8.17
CA LEU A 259 -25.06 -7.55 8.95
C LEU A 259 -25.50 -6.09 9.13
N MET A 260 -24.55 -5.17 9.36
CA MET A 260 -24.84 -3.73 9.42
C MET A 260 -25.36 -3.18 8.09
N LEU A 261 -24.72 -3.56 6.98
CA LEU A 261 -25.15 -3.18 5.63
C LEU A 261 -26.57 -3.68 5.33
N VAL A 262 -26.87 -4.95 5.63
CA VAL A 262 -28.20 -5.54 5.46
C VAL A 262 -29.23 -4.79 6.32
N TYR A 263 -28.89 -4.48 7.58
CA TYR A 263 -29.76 -3.68 8.43
C TYR A 263 -30.08 -2.31 7.80
N GLU A 264 -29.07 -1.58 7.32
CA GLU A 264 -29.28 -0.27 6.69
C GLU A 264 -30.00 -0.32 5.35
N LEU A 265 -29.95 -1.46 4.65
CA LEU A 265 -30.66 -1.64 3.38
C LEU A 265 -32.17 -1.83 3.59
N TYR A 266 -32.56 -2.57 4.62
CA TYR A 266 -33.96 -2.96 4.84
C TYR A 266 -34.68 -2.18 5.94
N PHE A 267 -33.95 -1.65 6.93
CA PHE A 267 -34.56 -1.12 8.16
C PHE A 267 -34.11 0.29 8.54
N ASP A 268 -33.12 0.85 7.84
CA ASP A 268 -32.64 2.23 8.06
C ASP A 268 -32.31 2.89 6.71
N ARG A 269 -31.65 4.05 6.72
CA ARG A 269 -31.12 4.70 5.52
C ARG A 269 -29.62 4.39 5.38
N LEU A 270 -29.20 3.95 4.19
CA LEU A 270 -27.78 3.72 3.86
C LEU A 270 -26.86 4.87 4.29
N SER A 271 -25.96 4.59 5.21
CA SER A 271 -24.90 5.51 5.63
C SER A 271 -23.86 5.65 4.53
N VAL A 272 -23.02 6.70 4.62
CA VAL A 272 -21.87 6.84 3.72
C VAL A 272 -20.89 5.68 3.92
N TYR A 273 -20.81 5.13 5.13
CA TYR A 273 -19.97 3.97 5.46
C TYR A 273 -20.39 2.71 4.71
N SER A 274 -21.69 2.44 4.62
CA SER A 274 -22.21 1.29 3.87
C SER A 274 -21.98 1.41 2.37
N VAL A 275 -22.23 2.59 1.79
CA VAL A 275 -21.95 2.83 0.37
C VAL A 275 -20.44 2.73 0.08
N TRP A 276 -19.61 3.28 0.97
CA TRP A 276 -18.16 3.20 0.87
C TRP A 276 -17.63 1.77 1.00
N PHE A 277 -18.16 0.99 1.95
CA PHE A 277 -17.81 -0.42 2.10
C PHE A 277 -18.10 -1.23 0.84
N VAL A 278 -19.27 -1.05 0.22
CA VAL A 278 -19.62 -1.74 -1.03
C VAL A 278 -18.67 -1.32 -2.16
N ALA A 279 -18.43 -0.02 -2.33
CA ALA A 279 -17.50 0.46 -3.37
C ALA A 279 -16.07 -0.04 -3.15
N ALA A 280 -15.59 -0.04 -1.90
CA ALA A 280 -14.27 -0.53 -1.54
C ALA A 280 -14.13 -2.04 -1.78
N MET A 281 -15.17 -2.83 -1.45
CA MET A 281 -15.21 -4.27 -1.74
C MET A 281 -15.22 -4.56 -3.24
N LEU A 282 -15.93 -3.78 -4.05
CA LEU A 282 -15.87 -3.93 -5.52
C LEU A 282 -14.48 -3.57 -6.08
N ASN A 283 -13.82 -2.59 -5.47
CA ASN A 283 -12.50 -2.14 -5.88
C ASN A 283 -11.40 -3.20 -5.64
N THR A 284 -11.61 -4.14 -4.70
CA THR A 284 -10.63 -5.21 -4.43
C THR A 284 -10.46 -6.16 -5.60
N VAL A 285 -11.38 -6.20 -6.57
CA VAL A 285 -11.22 -6.93 -7.83
C VAL A 285 -9.92 -6.51 -8.54
N LEU A 286 -9.51 -5.24 -8.42
CA LEU A 286 -8.27 -4.76 -9.03
C LEU A 286 -7.00 -5.38 -8.41
N ALA A 287 -7.10 -6.06 -7.26
CA ALA A 287 -5.99 -6.81 -6.65
C ALA A 287 -5.48 -7.95 -7.55
N GLY A 288 -6.26 -8.40 -8.55
CA GLY A 288 -5.84 -9.39 -9.52
C GLY A 288 -4.88 -8.88 -10.60
N LYS A 289 -4.64 -7.57 -10.73
CA LYS A 289 -3.73 -7.04 -11.76
C LYS A 289 -2.27 -7.32 -11.42
N TRP A 290 -1.43 -7.52 -12.44
CA TRP A 290 0.02 -7.53 -12.26
C TRP A 290 0.50 -6.20 -11.62
N GLY A 291 1.38 -6.32 -10.63
CA GLY A 291 1.84 -5.20 -9.80
C GLY A 291 0.85 -4.76 -8.71
N ALA A 292 -0.35 -5.34 -8.66
CA ALA A 292 -1.27 -5.20 -7.52
C ALA A 292 -0.99 -6.29 -6.48
N GLY A 293 -1.67 -6.20 -5.32
CA GLY A 293 -1.53 -7.15 -4.23
C GLY A 293 -2.52 -6.93 -3.11
N ASP A 294 -2.25 -7.54 -1.97
CA ASP A 294 -3.03 -7.47 -0.72
C ASP A 294 -3.39 -6.04 -0.26
N SER A 295 -2.52 -5.06 -0.52
CA SER A 295 -2.78 -3.65 -0.22
C SER A 295 -4.10 -3.11 -0.79
N TYR A 296 -4.62 -3.68 -1.89
CA TYR A 296 -5.88 -3.26 -2.52
C TYR A 296 -7.13 -3.55 -1.67
N PHE A 297 -7.01 -4.35 -0.60
CA PHE A 297 -8.08 -4.59 0.36
C PHE A 297 -8.09 -3.57 1.51
N ALA A 298 -7.09 -2.70 1.62
CA ALA A 298 -6.90 -1.88 2.82
C ALA A 298 -8.00 -0.80 3.01
N THR A 299 -8.53 -0.20 1.93
CA THR A 299 -9.73 0.65 2.00
C THR A 299 -10.95 -0.15 2.48
N ALA A 300 -11.11 -1.40 2.03
CA ALA A 300 -12.21 -2.27 2.45
C ALA A 300 -12.08 -2.68 3.94
N ILE A 301 -10.86 -2.92 4.42
CA ILE A 301 -10.57 -3.17 5.85
C ILE A 301 -10.97 -1.97 6.69
N ALA A 302 -10.61 -0.74 6.29
CA ALA A 302 -11.00 0.48 7.00
C ALA A 302 -12.54 0.62 7.10
N ALA A 303 -13.25 0.45 5.98
CA ALA A 303 -14.71 0.51 5.94
C ALA A 303 -15.36 -0.60 6.78
N MET A 304 -14.84 -1.83 6.71
CA MET A 304 -15.28 -2.98 7.51
C MET A 304 -15.12 -2.70 9.00
N CYS A 305 -13.99 -2.18 9.46
CA CYS A 305 -13.74 -1.88 10.86
C CYS A 305 -14.72 -0.83 11.43
N ILE A 306 -15.12 0.16 10.61
CA ILE A 306 -16.16 1.13 11.00
C ILE A 306 -17.52 0.43 11.13
N LEU A 307 -17.98 -0.30 10.11
CA LEU A 307 -19.31 -0.93 10.12
C LEU A 307 -19.43 -2.01 11.20
N ALA A 308 -18.42 -2.87 11.34
CA ALA A 308 -18.35 -3.87 12.40
C ALA A 308 -18.37 -3.21 13.79
N GLY A 309 -17.66 -2.08 13.96
CA GLY A 309 -17.68 -1.27 15.17
C GLY A 309 -19.04 -0.67 15.48
N ILE A 310 -19.72 -0.12 14.48
CA ILE A 310 -21.06 0.44 14.65
C ILE A 310 -22.06 -0.65 15.03
N PHE A 311 -22.03 -1.79 14.35
CA PHE A 311 -22.86 -2.96 14.68
C PHE A 311 -22.64 -3.39 16.13
N ALA A 312 -21.38 -3.49 16.53
CA ALA A 312 -20.99 -3.90 17.86
C ALA A 312 -21.43 -2.90 18.93
N GLY A 313 -21.19 -1.61 18.71
CA GLY A 313 -21.57 -0.56 19.65
C GLY A 313 -23.09 -0.46 19.81
N ARG A 314 -23.87 -0.61 18.72
CA ARG A 314 -25.34 -0.65 18.78
C ARG A 314 -25.86 -1.87 19.54
N THR A 315 -25.24 -3.03 19.35
CA THR A 315 -25.59 -4.26 20.05
C THR A 315 -25.31 -4.16 21.54
N LEU A 316 -24.09 -3.80 21.91
CA LEU A 316 -23.67 -3.70 23.31
C LEU A 316 -24.35 -2.55 24.06
N GLY A 317 -24.72 -1.48 23.34
CA GLY A 317 -25.48 -0.35 23.88
C GLY A 317 -27.00 -0.54 23.87
N ASN A 318 -27.51 -1.66 23.36
CA ASN A 318 -28.95 -1.89 23.10
C ASN A 318 -29.63 -0.70 22.37
N ALA A 319 -28.92 -0.11 21.40
CA ALA A 319 -29.29 1.12 20.72
C ALA A 319 -29.93 0.89 19.33
N TRP A 320 -30.40 -0.34 19.08
CA TRP A 320 -31.02 -0.71 17.81
C TRP A 320 -32.41 -0.09 17.65
N ARG A 321 -32.68 0.47 16.47
CA ARG A 321 -34.03 0.88 16.07
C ARG A 321 -34.66 -0.25 15.25
N LEU A 322 -35.38 -1.14 15.94
CA LEU A 322 -35.99 -2.32 15.32
C LEU A 322 -37.46 -2.05 14.96
N PRO A 323 -37.93 -2.46 13.77
CA PRO A 323 -39.37 -2.45 13.47
C PRO A 323 -40.11 -3.45 14.37
N ARG A 324 -41.43 -3.26 14.53
CA ARG A 324 -42.26 -4.09 15.44
C ARG A 324 -42.13 -5.60 15.17
N LEU A 325 -41.97 -6.00 13.91
CA LEU A 325 -41.79 -7.40 13.51
C LEU A 325 -40.52 -8.05 14.10
N LEU A 326 -39.50 -7.25 14.40
CA LEU A 326 -38.24 -7.70 15.00
C LEU A 326 -38.14 -7.39 16.50
N ALA A 327 -39.23 -6.94 17.14
CA ALA A 327 -39.23 -6.62 18.57
C ALA A 327 -38.80 -7.82 19.44
N GLY A 328 -39.11 -9.05 19.01
CA GLY A 328 -38.66 -10.28 19.67
C GLY A 328 -37.12 -10.45 19.73
N MET A 329 -36.37 -9.83 18.81
CA MET A 329 -34.90 -9.87 18.83
C MET A 329 -34.30 -9.22 20.09
N GLN A 330 -35.05 -8.35 20.79
CA GLN A 330 -34.59 -7.79 22.07
C GLN A 330 -34.22 -8.88 23.08
N ARG A 331 -34.94 -10.03 23.06
CA ARG A 331 -34.63 -11.17 23.94
C ARG A 331 -33.31 -11.87 23.58
N ALA A 332 -32.85 -11.73 22.34
CA ALA A 332 -31.59 -12.31 21.86
C ALA A 332 -30.39 -11.36 22.04
N MET A 333 -30.58 -10.11 22.48
CA MET A 333 -29.50 -9.12 22.63
C MET A 333 -28.35 -9.55 23.56
N PRO A 334 -28.59 -10.24 24.69
CA PRO A 334 -27.49 -10.74 25.52
C PRO A 334 -26.62 -11.76 24.76
N ALA A 335 -27.24 -12.70 24.04
CA ALA A 335 -26.53 -13.70 23.24
C ALA A 335 -25.77 -13.03 22.07
N LEU A 336 -26.39 -12.05 21.41
CA LEU A 336 -25.75 -11.29 20.33
C LEU A 336 -24.58 -10.45 20.85
N SER A 337 -24.68 -9.91 22.06
CA SER A 337 -23.57 -9.18 22.71
C SER A 337 -22.36 -10.08 22.94
N VAL A 338 -22.58 -11.31 23.41
CA VAL A 338 -21.52 -12.33 23.54
C VAL A 338 -20.95 -12.69 22.17
N ALA A 339 -21.80 -12.91 21.16
CA ALA A 339 -21.37 -13.26 19.81
C ALA A 339 -20.50 -12.16 19.16
N VAL A 340 -20.84 -10.89 19.37
CA VAL A 340 -20.03 -9.78 18.86
C VAL A 340 -18.68 -9.68 19.57
N CYS A 341 -18.64 -9.83 20.89
CA CYS A 341 -17.38 -9.89 21.62
C CYS A 341 -16.51 -11.06 21.14
N ALA A 342 -17.12 -12.23 20.90
CA ALA A 342 -16.45 -13.39 20.35
C ALA A 342 -15.92 -13.13 18.93
N ALA A 343 -16.65 -12.41 18.08
CA ALA A 343 -16.19 -12.05 16.73
C ALA A 343 -14.90 -11.22 16.75
N PHE A 344 -14.75 -10.26 17.68
CA PHE A 344 -13.49 -9.53 17.84
C PHE A 344 -12.34 -10.42 18.35
N VAL A 345 -12.62 -11.41 19.21
CA VAL A 345 -11.62 -12.38 19.67
C VAL A 345 -11.19 -13.30 18.52
N LEU A 346 -12.15 -13.85 17.78
CA LEU A 346 -11.91 -14.69 16.59
C LEU A 346 -11.10 -13.94 15.54
N TYR A 347 -11.47 -12.69 15.25
CA TYR A 347 -10.69 -11.84 14.37
C TYR A 347 -9.26 -11.67 14.88
N SER A 348 -9.09 -11.34 16.17
CA SER A 348 -7.76 -11.14 16.76
C SER A 348 -6.89 -12.39 16.67
N ALA A 349 -7.48 -13.58 16.78
CA ALA A 349 -6.79 -14.86 16.63
C ALA A 349 -6.46 -15.17 15.17
N ALA A 350 -7.35 -14.83 14.23
CA ALA A 350 -7.16 -15.06 12.80
C ALA A 350 -6.02 -14.22 12.21
N VAL A 351 -5.73 -13.04 12.77
CA VAL A 351 -4.72 -12.09 12.26
C VAL A 351 -3.39 -12.10 13.03
N ILE A 352 -3.07 -13.20 13.74
CA ILE A 352 -1.80 -13.34 14.48
C ILE A 352 -0.61 -13.26 13.55
N LYS A 353 0.28 -12.30 13.82
CA LYS A 353 1.66 -12.31 13.32
C LYS A 353 2.61 -11.94 14.44
N LEU A 354 3.79 -12.54 14.45
CA LEU A 354 4.69 -12.44 15.58
C LEU A 354 6.14 -12.78 15.17
N PRO A 355 7.14 -11.93 15.52
CA PRO A 355 8.53 -12.34 15.48
C PRO A 355 8.80 -13.41 16.56
N LEU A 356 9.58 -14.42 16.21
CA LEU A 356 9.80 -15.63 17.00
C LEU A 356 11.12 -15.61 17.78
N ASP A 357 11.97 -14.63 17.53
CA ASP A 357 13.33 -14.49 18.09
C ASP A 357 13.45 -13.36 19.13
N MET A 358 12.37 -12.64 19.43
CA MET A 358 12.37 -11.58 20.43
C MET A 358 11.83 -12.06 21.79
N PRO A 359 12.45 -11.74 22.94
CA PRO A 359 12.16 -12.40 24.23
C PRO A 359 10.68 -12.49 24.62
N ILE A 360 9.94 -11.39 24.57
CA ILE A 360 8.52 -11.33 24.95
C ILE A 360 7.65 -12.08 23.93
N PHE A 361 7.92 -11.87 22.65
CA PHE A 361 7.15 -12.44 21.56
C PHE A 361 7.42 -13.93 21.37
N ALA A 362 8.66 -14.39 21.56
CA ALA A 362 9.04 -15.79 21.54
C ALA A 362 8.33 -16.60 22.63
N GLN A 363 8.21 -16.06 23.86
CA GLN A 363 7.45 -16.72 24.93
C GLN A 363 5.97 -16.86 24.57
N ILE A 364 5.37 -15.82 23.98
CA ILE A 364 3.98 -15.86 23.52
C ILE A 364 3.83 -16.88 22.38
N ALA A 365 4.76 -16.90 21.42
CA ALA A 365 4.79 -17.87 20.34
C ALA A 365 4.84 -19.31 20.87
N GLN A 366 5.70 -19.59 21.85
CA GLN A 366 5.82 -20.90 22.49
C GLN A 366 4.52 -21.31 23.20
N LEU A 367 3.91 -20.39 23.96
CA LEU A 367 2.62 -20.63 24.63
C LEU A 367 1.50 -20.93 23.63
N LEU A 368 1.53 -20.32 22.45
CA LEU A 368 0.57 -20.52 21.38
C LEU A 368 0.94 -21.68 20.43
N GLY A 369 2.09 -22.34 20.64
CA GLY A 369 2.58 -23.41 19.78
C GLY A 369 2.91 -22.97 18.36
N LEU A 370 3.29 -21.71 18.16
CA LEU A 370 3.57 -21.13 16.84
C LEU A 370 5.00 -21.43 16.40
N GLN A 371 5.14 -21.82 15.14
CA GLN A 371 6.41 -22.00 14.43
C GLN A 371 6.37 -21.17 13.15
N SER A 372 7.52 -20.80 12.59
CA SER A 372 7.51 -20.06 11.33
C SER A 372 6.80 -20.85 10.23
N ASN A 373 5.91 -20.16 9.53
CA ASN A 373 5.20 -20.64 8.35
C ASN A 373 5.51 -19.77 7.12
N THR A 374 6.55 -18.94 7.21
CA THR A 374 6.98 -18.02 6.15
C THR A 374 8.36 -18.43 5.65
N LYS A 375 8.85 -17.76 4.60
CA LYS A 375 10.25 -17.89 4.16
C LYS A 375 11.26 -17.38 5.20
N PHE A 376 10.80 -16.66 6.23
CA PHE A 376 11.65 -16.10 7.28
C PHE A 376 11.65 -17.04 8.50
N PRO A 377 12.81 -17.54 8.94
CA PRO A 377 12.87 -18.57 10.00
C PRO A 377 12.32 -18.07 11.34
N ASN A 378 12.37 -16.76 11.58
CA ASN A 378 12.01 -16.15 12.87
C ASN A 378 10.70 -15.35 12.80
N PHE A 379 9.80 -15.63 11.86
CA PHE A 379 8.55 -14.88 11.73
C PHE A 379 7.36 -15.78 11.41
N TYR A 380 6.31 -15.67 12.23
CA TYR A 380 5.02 -16.29 11.98
C TYR A 380 4.02 -15.27 11.46
N ASP A 381 3.27 -15.66 10.44
CA ASP A 381 2.21 -14.85 9.85
C ASP A 381 0.99 -15.72 9.51
N SER A 382 -0.11 -15.53 10.23
CA SER A 382 -1.35 -16.30 10.04
C SER A 382 -1.95 -16.17 8.63
N ALA A 383 -1.55 -15.16 7.85
CA ALA A 383 -1.99 -15.01 6.47
C ALA A 383 -1.47 -16.14 5.57
N GLY A 384 -0.30 -16.72 5.89
CA GLY A 384 0.37 -17.68 5.02
C GLY A 384 0.78 -17.06 3.68
N TRP A 385 0.94 -17.88 2.65
CA TRP A 385 1.32 -17.42 1.32
C TRP A 385 0.21 -17.64 0.28
N THR A 386 0.00 -16.63 -0.56
CA THR A 386 -0.75 -16.74 -1.81
C THR A 386 -0.17 -15.76 -2.82
N MET A 387 -0.41 -15.99 -4.11
CA MET A 387 0.07 -15.09 -5.15
C MET A 387 -0.49 -13.67 -4.94
N GLY A 388 0.38 -12.66 -5.03
CA GLY A 388 0.03 -11.25 -4.78
C GLY A 388 0.02 -10.85 -3.30
N TYR A 389 0.26 -11.79 -2.39
CA TYR A 389 0.54 -11.47 -0.99
C TYR A 389 2.02 -11.14 -0.81
N ALA A 390 2.31 -9.96 -0.28
CA ALA A 390 3.68 -9.60 0.05
C ALA A 390 4.07 -10.30 1.36
N THR A 391 4.91 -11.36 1.27
CA THR A 391 5.52 -11.98 2.46
C THR A 391 6.58 -11.03 3.03
N LEU A 392 6.10 -10.06 3.80
CA LEU A 392 6.87 -9.03 4.49
C LEU A 392 6.55 -9.10 5.99
N GLY A 393 6.97 -8.10 6.76
CA GLY A 393 6.60 -7.99 8.17
C GLY A 393 7.60 -8.60 9.16
N GLN A 394 8.62 -9.31 8.68
CA GLN A 394 9.78 -9.70 9.48
C GLN A 394 10.59 -8.48 9.90
N ILE A 395 11.31 -8.60 11.00
CA ILE A 395 12.19 -7.55 11.52
C ILE A 395 13.55 -7.65 10.82
N PRO A 396 14.02 -6.57 10.15
CA PRO A 396 15.37 -6.55 9.59
C PRO A 396 16.43 -6.80 10.65
N THR A 397 17.41 -7.63 10.34
CA THR A 397 18.51 -7.99 11.24
C THR A 397 19.70 -7.05 11.07
N ALA A 398 20.62 -7.07 12.04
CA ALA A 398 21.91 -6.38 11.90
C ALA A 398 22.73 -6.94 10.71
N GLN A 399 22.57 -8.23 10.39
CA GLN A 399 23.20 -8.86 9.23
C GLN A 399 22.63 -8.31 7.92
N ASP A 400 21.33 -8.05 7.84
CA ASP A 400 20.71 -7.43 6.66
C ASP A 400 21.31 -6.03 6.42
N ILE A 401 21.50 -5.24 7.48
CA ILE A 401 22.14 -3.93 7.39
C ILE A 401 23.59 -4.05 6.92
N ALA A 402 24.36 -4.96 7.51
CA ALA A 402 25.75 -5.20 7.13
C ALA A 402 25.88 -5.64 5.66
N ASN A 403 24.97 -6.52 5.22
CA ASN A 403 24.92 -7.03 3.85
C ASN A 403 24.53 -5.92 2.85
N GLY A 404 23.57 -5.06 3.19
CA GLY A 404 23.24 -3.90 2.38
C GLY A 404 24.45 -2.96 2.20
N TRP A 405 25.20 -2.68 3.26
CA TRP A 405 26.43 -1.88 3.16
C TRP A 405 27.51 -2.58 2.34
N ARG A 406 27.64 -3.91 2.44
CA ARG A 406 28.54 -4.68 1.59
C ARG A 406 28.23 -4.52 0.09
N ILE A 407 26.95 -4.54 -0.28
CA ILE A 407 26.51 -4.27 -1.66
C ILE A 407 26.88 -2.83 -2.09
N VAL A 408 26.71 -1.86 -1.18
CA VAL A 408 27.10 -0.46 -1.42
C VAL A 408 28.59 -0.30 -1.68
N GLU A 409 29.45 -1.06 -1.01
CA GLU A 409 30.89 -0.99 -1.25
C GLU A 409 31.27 -1.45 -2.67
N TYR A 410 30.62 -2.50 -3.19
CA TYR A 410 30.75 -2.85 -4.62
C TYR A 410 30.26 -1.74 -5.55
N ALA A 411 29.15 -1.11 -5.20
CA ALA A 411 28.64 0.03 -5.95
C ALA A 411 29.64 1.19 -5.94
N LYS A 412 30.32 1.50 -4.83
CA LYS A 412 31.26 2.64 -4.73
C LYS A 412 32.62 2.42 -5.39
N ALA A 413 33.00 1.17 -5.66
CA ALA A 413 34.35 0.81 -6.11
C ALA A 413 34.80 1.49 -7.43
N ASP A 414 33.85 1.96 -8.23
CA ASP A 414 34.09 2.59 -9.53
C ASP A 414 33.15 3.81 -9.69
N PRO A 415 33.58 4.93 -10.31
CA PRO A 415 32.79 6.16 -10.38
C PRO A 415 31.60 6.13 -11.36
N ARG A 416 31.53 5.17 -12.30
CA ARG A 416 30.41 5.04 -13.25
C ARG A 416 29.07 4.86 -12.53
N PRO A 417 27.92 5.20 -13.13
CA PRO A 417 26.61 4.91 -12.52
C PRO A 417 26.44 3.41 -12.26
N ILE A 418 25.50 3.04 -11.39
CA ILE A 418 25.03 1.65 -11.24
C ILE A 418 23.69 1.47 -11.92
N LEU A 419 23.39 0.24 -12.30
CA LEU A 419 22.05 -0.20 -12.68
C LEU A 419 21.52 -1.06 -11.54
N SER A 420 20.39 -0.71 -10.94
CA SER A 420 19.85 -1.47 -9.81
C SER A 420 18.33 -1.57 -9.85
N GLU A 421 17.81 -2.68 -9.33
CA GLU A 421 16.37 -2.85 -9.12
C GLU A 421 15.82 -2.10 -7.92
N GLU A 422 16.71 -1.64 -7.04
CA GLU A 422 16.36 -0.87 -5.85
C GLU A 422 17.23 0.39 -5.77
N ALA A 423 16.58 1.54 -5.62
CA ALA A 423 17.29 2.82 -5.62
C ALA A 423 18.13 3.05 -4.35
N ALA A 424 17.94 2.28 -3.27
CA ALA A 424 18.75 2.39 -2.07
C ALA A 424 20.25 2.33 -2.35
N PHE A 425 20.68 1.41 -3.21
CA PHE A 425 22.10 1.27 -3.51
C PHE A 425 22.64 2.50 -4.26
N SER A 426 21.83 3.16 -5.10
CA SER A 426 22.21 4.42 -5.74
C SER A 426 22.36 5.54 -4.71
N PHE A 427 21.36 5.72 -3.82
CA PHE A 427 21.43 6.74 -2.77
C PHE A 427 22.62 6.54 -1.84
N ARG A 428 22.82 5.32 -1.34
CA ARG A 428 23.89 5.01 -0.38
C ARG A 428 25.29 4.99 -0.99
N SER A 429 25.40 4.87 -2.32
CA SER A 429 26.67 5.04 -3.05
C SER A 429 26.89 6.46 -3.58
N GLY A 430 25.94 7.39 -3.39
CA GLY A 430 26.04 8.76 -3.91
C GLY A 430 25.92 8.85 -5.43
N LYS A 431 25.28 7.86 -6.07
CA LYS A 431 25.13 7.74 -7.52
C LYS A 431 23.73 8.12 -7.97
N PRO A 432 23.54 8.54 -9.24
CA PRO A 432 22.21 8.78 -9.76
C PRO A 432 21.36 7.49 -9.71
N VAL A 433 20.07 7.66 -9.46
CA VAL A 433 19.07 6.61 -9.67
C VAL A 433 18.87 6.48 -11.18
N VAL A 434 19.30 5.35 -11.72
CA VAL A 434 19.12 5.02 -13.14
C VAL A 434 18.06 3.93 -13.24
N THR A 435 17.03 4.23 -14.01
CA THR A 435 15.85 3.42 -14.27
C THR A 435 14.84 3.30 -13.13
N ASN A 436 13.60 2.99 -13.52
CA ASN A 436 12.59 2.35 -12.66
C ASN A 436 12.22 1.02 -13.36
N PRO A 437 12.86 -0.11 -12.99
CA PRO A 437 12.81 -1.33 -13.78
C PRO A 437 11.38 -1.81 -14.04
N THR A 438 10.57 -1.89 -12.98
CA THR A 438 9.18 -2.35 -13.05
C THR A 438 8.34 -1.48 -13.97
N GLN A 439 8.58 -0.17 -13.97
CA GLN A 439 7.90 0.74 -14.88
C GLN A 439 8.31 0.52 -16.34
N LEU A 440 9.60 0.32 -16.60
CA LEU A 440 10.10 -0.01 -17.93
C LEU A 440 9.54 -1.34 -18.44
N LEU A 441 9.48 -2.35 -17.58
CA LEU A 441 8.90 -3.65 -17.89
C LEU A 441 7.40 -3.54 -18.19
N ASN A 442 6.64 -2.78 -17.40
CA ASN A 442 5.22 -2.57 -17.66
C ASN A 442 4.97 -1.89 -19.02
N LEU A 443 5.74 -0.84 -19.34
CA LEU A 443 5.65 -0.19 -20.65
C LEU A 443 6.01 -1.14 -21.78
N TYR A 444 7.09 -1.92 -21.63
CA TYR A 444 7.52 -2.90 -22.62
C TYR A 444 6.47 -3.99 -22.86
N ASN A 445 5.89 -4.53 -21.78
CA ASN A 445 4.86 -5.58 -21.86
C ASN A 445 3.57 -5.09 -22.53
N ASN A 446 3.33 -3.77 -22.50
CA ASN A 446 2.19 -3.13 -23.13
C ASN A 446 2.49 -2.64 -24.57
N ASN A 447 3.68 -2.93 -25.12
CA ASN A 447 3.97 -2.73 -26.54
C ASN A 447 3.05 -3.61 -27.41
N THR A 448 2.56 -3.04 -28.50
CA THR A 448 1.84 -3.79 -29.56
C THR A 448 2.55 -3.58 -30.90
N ALA A 449 2.18 -4.36 -31.92
CA ALA A 449 2.72 -4.20 -33.28
C ALA A 449 2.46 -2.80 -33.86
N GLU A 450 1.40 -2.12 -33.41
CA GLU A 450 0.98 -0.81 -33.88
C GLU A 450 1.47 0.33 -32.99
N ARG A 451 1.90 0.04 -31.76
CA ARG A 451 2.27 1.04 -30.76
C ARG A 451 3.37 0.54 -29.83
N ALA A 452 4.58 1.06 -30.01
CA ALA A 452 5.65 0.94 -29.03
C ALA A 452 5.53 2.05 -27.97
N LEU A 453 5.36 1.66 -26.71
CA LEU A 453 5.34 2.54 -25.54
C LEU A 453 6.73 2.73 -24.94
N TYR A 454 7.63 1.76 -25.10
CA TYR A 454 9.02 1.85 -24.67
C TYR A 454 9.95 1.05 -25.58
N ASP A 455 11.04 1.69 -25.99
CA ASP A 455 12.15 1.08 -26.73
C ASP A 455 13.40 0.99 -25.82
N PRO A 456 13.88 -0.23 -25.49
CA PRO A 456 15.04 -0.41 -24.62
C PRO A 456 16.40 -0.21 -25.31
N ALA A 457 16.46 0.09 -26.62
CA ALA A 457 17.70 0.11 -27.39
C ALA A 457 18.81 0.97 -26.77
N ALA A 458 18.49 2.17 -26.28
CA ALA A 458 19.47 3.07 -25.66
C ALA A 458 20.03 2.50 -24.34
N LEU A 459 19.19 1.90 -23.50
CA LEU A 459 19.63 1.24 -22.27
C LEU A 459 20.48 0.02 -22.57
N ILE A 460 20.08 -0.80 -23.56
CA ILE A 460 20.84 -1.97 -24.01
C ILE A 460 22.22 -1.55 -24.51
N ALA A 461 22.32 -0.50 -25.33
CA ALA A 461 23.60 0.00 -25.82
C ALA A 461 24.53 0.42 -24.67
N MET A 462 24.01 1.09 -23.63
CA MET A 462 24.78 1.43 -22.44
C MET A 462 25.24 0.18 -21.66
N ILE A 463 24.39 -0.84 -21.56
CA ILE A 463 24.74 -2.10 -20.90
C ILE A 463 25.86 -2.81 -21.66
N GLU A 464 25.74 -2.95 -22.98
CA GLU A 464 26.72 -3.63 -23.84
C GLU A 464 28.07 -2.88 -23.88
N ALA A 465 28.03 -1.54 -23.82
CA ALA A 465 29.20 -0.69 -23.64
C ALA A 465 29.79 -0.74 -22.23
N ARG A 466 29.24 -1.56 -21.31
CA ARG A 466 29.64 -1.66 -19.90
C ARG A 466 29.65 -0.30 -19.21
N ALA A 467 28.65 0.55 -19.48
CA ALA A 467 28.58 1.90 -18.94
C ALA A 467 28.29 1.96 -17.44
N PHE A 468 27.89 0.85 -16.82
CA PHE A 468 27.60 0.75 -15.39
C PHE A 468 28.74 0.09 -14.63
N SER A 469 29.06 0.58 -13.44
CA SER A 469 30.10 -0.03 -12.59
C SER A 469 29.68 -1.39 -12.04
N ALA A 470 28.40 -1.54 -11.76
CA ALA A 470 27.78 -2.76 -11.27
C ALA A 470 26.32 -2.79 -11.70
N VAL A 471 25.81 -4.00 -11.89
CA VAL A 471 24.38 -4.28 -12.02
C VAL A 471 23.95 -5.04 -10.76
N ILE A 472 22.93 -4.56 -10.05
CA ILE A 472 22.45 -5.14 -8.80
C ILE A 472 21.00 -5.57 -8.99
N LEU A 473 20.77 -6.88 -9.03
CA LEU A 473 19.44 -7.46 -9.24
C LEU A 473 18.99 -8.21 -7.99
N ARG A 474 17.70 -8.18 -7.71
CA ARG A 474 17.08 -8.87 -6.58
C ARG A 474 16.40 -10.14 -7.07
N ARG A 475 16.70 -11.27 -6.43
CA ARG A 475 16.05 -12.56 -6.71
C ARG A 475 15.49 -13.20 -5.44
N GLU A 476 14.54 -14.11 -5.61
CA GLU A 476 14.15 -14.98 -4.51
C GLU A 476 15.26 -16.00 -4.22
N ILE A 477 15.46 -16.30 -2.94
CA ILE A 477 16.48 -17.24 -2.48
C ILE A 477 16.24 -18.61 -3.15
N GLY A 478 17.28 -19.16 -3.78
CA GLY A 478 17.24 -20.47 -4.45
C GLY A 478 16.91 -20.43 -5.94
N GLN A 479 16.64 -19.26 -6.53
CA GLN A 479 16.52 -19.12 -7.98
C GLN A 479 17.89 -18.97 -8.65
N THR A 480 18.16 -19.77 -9.68
CA THR A 480 19.45 -19.78 -10.40
C THR A 480 19.46 -18.92 -11.67
N ALA A 481 18.31 -18.67 -12.28
CA ALA A 481 18.19 -17.79 -13.45
C ALA A 481 18.23 -16.30 -13.02
N ILE A 482 18.74 -15.43 -13.90
CA ILE A 482 18.59 -13.98 -13.75
C ILE A 482 17.12 -13.65 -14.06
N ILE A 483 16.32 -13.58 -13.00
CA ILE A 483 14.95 -13.10 -13.03
C ILE A 483 15.00 -11.69 -12.47
N GLY A 484 14.60 -10.71 -13.28
CA GLY A 484 14.61 -9.31 -12.88
C GLY A 484 13.38 -8.57 -13.37
N PHE A 485 13.15 -7.40 -12.82
CA PHE A 485 12.06 -6.50 -13.15
C PHE A 485 12.33 -5.68 -14.42
N TYR A 486 13.32 -6.06 -15.24
CA TYR A 486 13.61 -5.42 -16.52
C TYR A 486 12.99 -6.18 -17.70
N PRO A 487 12.77 -5.51 -18.85
CA PRO A 487 12.40 -6.18 -20.09
C PRO A 487 13.35 -7.34 -20.44
N PRO A 488 12.85 -8.47 -20.97
CA PRO A 488 13.69 -9.60 -21.39
C PRO A 488 14.93 -9.25 -22.25
N PRO A 489 14.86 -8.36 -23.27
CA PRO A 489 16.05 -7.99 -24.04
C PRO A 489 17.10 -7.23 -23.22
N VAL A 490 16.70 -6.50 -22.18
CA VAL A 490 17.61 -5.81 -21.24
C VAL A 490 18.31 -6.84 -20.35
N LEU A 491 17.58 -7.81 -19.80
CA LEU A 491 18.17 -8.91 -19.01
C LEU A 491 19.17 -9.72 -19.85
N ALA A 492 18.84 -10.04 -21.09
CA ALA A 492 19.75 -10.73 -22.00
C ALA A 492 21.03 -9.92 -22.30
N ALA A 493 20.93 -8.58 -22.38
CA ALA A 493 22.11 -7.72 -22.54
C ALA A 493 22.99 -7.72 -21.27
N ILE A 494 22.37 -7.68 -20.08
CA ILE A 494 23.09 -7.79 -18.80
C ILE A 494 23.86 -9.10 -18.73
N GLU A 495 23.22 -10.22 -19.05
CA GLU A 495 23.85 -11.55 -19.07
C GLU A 495 25.08 -11.64 -19.98
N ARG A 496 25.08 -10.93 -21.12
CA ARG A 496 26.22 -10.89 -22.04
C ARG A 496 27.36 -10.00 -21.54
N ALA A 497 27.02 -8.86 -20.94
CA ALA A 497 27.99 -7.80 -20.63
C ALA A 497 28.55 -7.84 -19.19
N TYR A 498 27.86 -8.48 -18.25
CA TYR A 498 28.21 -8.52 -16.83
C TYR A 498 28.23 -9.96 -16.30
N THR A 499 29.18 -10.25 -15.41
CA THR A 499 29.30 -11.55 -14.74
C THR A 499 28.95 -11.45 -13.26
N LEU A 500 28.24 -12.46 -12.74
CA LEU A 500 27.98 -12.61 -11.31
C LEU A 500 29.30 -12.59 -10.53
N HIS A 501 29.46 -11.62 -9.64
CA HIS A 501 30.58 -11.52 -8.71
C HIS A 501 30.21 -12.16 -7.37
N GLU A 502 29.07 -11.78 -6.82
CA GLU A 502 28.58 -12.30 -5.54
C GLU A 502 27.06 -12.28 -5.47
N ALA A 503 26.49 -13.20 -4.70
CA ALA A 503 25.09 -13.18 -4.30
C ALA A 503 24.99 -12.97 -2.77
N ILE A 504 24.33 -11.90 -2.35
CA ILE A 504 24.34 -11.43 -0.95
C ILE A 504 22.90 -11.46 -0.41
N PRO A 505 22.60 -12.21 0.67
CA PRO A 505 21.27 -12.24 1.23
C PRO A 505 20.97 -10.93 2.00
N MET A 506 19.81 -10.33 1.79
CA MET A 506 19.34 -9.20 2.58
C MET A 506 17.81 -9.18 2.58
N ASN A 507 17.22 -9.04 3.77
CA ASN A 507 15.79 -8.86 3.97
C ASN A 507 14.93 -9.98 3.34
N GLY A 508 15.40 -11.24 3.39
CA GLY A 508 14.74 -12.40 2.79
C GLY A 508 14.70 -12.43 1.27
N TYR A 509 15.58 -11.66 0.65
CA TYR A 509 15.93 -11.73 -0.76
C TYR A 509 17.42 -12.02 -0.90
N GLU A 510 17.83 -12.36 -2.12
CA GLU A 510 19.24 -12.45 -2.48
C GLU A 510 19.52 -11.41 -3.56
N TYR A 511 20.55 -10.60 -3.34
CA TYR A 511 20.98 -9.57 -4.27
C TYR A 511 22.21 -10.05 -5.03
N THR A 512 22.08 -10.21 -6.34
CA THR A 512 23.20 -10.53 -7.21
C THR A 512 23.91 -9.26 -7.60
N VAL A 513 25.20 -9.19 -7.28
CA VAL A 513 26.11 -8.13 -7.72
C VAL A 513 26.83 -8.64 -8.96
N LEU A 514 26.52 -8.07 -10.11
CA LEU A 514 27.20 -8.37 -11.37
C LEU A 514 28.16 -7.24 -11.72
N LEU A 515 29.38 -7.60 -12.08
CA LEU A 515 30.44 -6.67 -12.48
C LEU A 515 30.73 -6.79 -13.98
N PRO A 516 31.23 -5.73 -14.64
CA PRO A 516 31.59 -5.77 -16.05
C PRO A 516 32.47 -6.97 -16.37
N SER A 517 32.04 -7.78 -17.34
CA SER A 517 32.86 -8.89 -17.84
C SER A 517 34.16 -8.31 -18.42
N ALA A 518 35.31 -8.91 -18.07
CA ALA A 518 36.56 -8.63 -18.76
C ALA A 518 36.35 -8.72 -20.28
N GLU A 519 36.97 -7.84 -21.06
CA GLU A 519 36.89 -7.90 -22.53
C GLU A 519 37.29 -9.30 -22.99
N ARG A 520 36.31 -10.11 -23.39
CA ARG A 520 36.62 -11.20 -24.30
C ARG A 520 36.94 -10.51 -25.61
N ASN A 521 38.19 -10.60 -26.05
CA ASN A 521 38.49 -10.52 -27.47
C ASN A 521 37.55 -11.52 -28.15
N LEU A 522 36.43 -11.02 -28.68
CA LEU A 522 35.58 -11.82 -29.54
C LEU A 522 36.42 -12.11 -30.80
N PRO A 523 36.52 -13.36 -31.24
CA PRO A 523 37.22 -13.71 -32.47
C PRO A 523 36.59 -13.03 -33.70
#